data_AF-A0A1V3J268-F1
#
_entry.id   AF-A0A1V3J268-F1
#
_cell.length_a   1.000
_cell.length_b   1.000
_cell.length_c   1.000
_cell.angle_alpha   90.00
_cell.angle_beta   90.00
_cell.angle_gamma   90.00
#
_symmetry.space_group_name_H-M   'P 1'
#
loop_
_entity.id
_entity.type
_entity.pdbx_description
1 polymer ?
#
loop_
_entity_poly.entity_id
_entity_poly.type
_entity_poly.pdbx_seq_one_letter_code
_entity_poly.pdbx_strand_id
1 'polypeptide(L)'
;MEPTKLMPREKLLKHGAKALADHELLAIFLRTGTKGCPVIQLSEQVLQHFGSLHTLLSANQSSFCAMKGLGITQFIQLQATTEMTKRYLKQEMFNSHIFHDPETVKLYLRTELQHEEREIFMVLFLDNQHRLIKKERLFLGTINVSSVYPREIIKEALYCNAAALILAHNHPSGIAEPSYSDQSITQKIRESAELMEIRILDHFIVGKNDCYSFAEHNLL
;
A
#
# COMPACT_ATOMS: atom_id res chain seq x y z
N MET A 1 8.13 -14.56 -41.69
CA MET A 1 7.49 -13.38 -41.08
C MET A 1 7.56 -13.56 -39.59
N GLU A 2 8.35 -12.75 -38.89
CA GLU A 2 8.29 -12.72 -37.42
C GLU A 2 6.86 -12.37 -36.98
N PRO A 3 6.31 -12.99 -35.93
CA PRO A 3 4.98 -12.65 -35.44
C PRO A 3 4.96 -11.16 -35.08
N THR A 4 4.09 -10.39 -35.73
CA THR A 4 3.94 -8.96 -35.50
C THR A 4 3.62 -8.73 -34.02
N LYS A 5 4.60 -8.22 -33.28
CA LYS A 5 4.46 -7.96 -31.84
C LYS A 5 3.35 -6.92 -31.66
N LEU A 6 2.27 -7.30 -30.98
CA LEU A 6 1.13 -6.41 -30.74
C LEU A 6 1.59 -5.15 -30.02
N MET A 7 1.09 -3.99 -30.43
CA MET A 7 1.35 -2.74 -29.73
C MET A 7 0.64 -2.75 -28.36
N PRO A 8 1.14 -2.04 -27.32
CA PRO A 8 0.59 -2.13 -25.97
C PRO A 8 -0.93 -1.95 -25.87
N ARG A 9 -1.50 -0.99 -26.60
CA ARG A 9 -2.96 -0.76 -26.60
C ARG A 9 -3.75 -1.92 -27.22
N GLU A 10 -3.23 -2.50 -28.29
CA GLU A 10 -3.83 -3.66 -28.95
C GLU A 10 -3.74 -4.90 -28.05
N LYS A 11 -2.59 -5.08 -27.41
CA LYS A 11 -2.36 -6.14 -26.42
C LYS A 11 -3.30 -6.00 -25.22
N LEU A 12 -3.51 -4.78 -24.71
CA LEU A 12 -4.46 -4.48 -23.64
C LEU A 12 -5.90 -4.87 -24.04
N LEU A 13 -6.34 -4.49 -25.24
CA LEU A 13 -7.69 -4.82 -25.72
C LEU A 13 -7.89 -6.31 -25.94
N LYS A 14 -6.87 -7.01 -26.45
CA LYS A 14 -6.97 -8.44 -26.81
C LYS A 14 -6.76 -9.38 -25.63
N HIS A 15 -5.89 -9.01 -24.69
CA HIS A 15 -5.40 -9.91 -23.64
C HIS A 15 -5.55 -9.35 -22.22
N GLY A 16 -6.04 -8.12 -22.06
CA GLY A 16 -6.25 -7.48 -20.77
C GLY A 16 -4.97 -6.94 -20.13
N ALA A 17 -5.13 -6.16 -19.05
CA ALA A 17 -4.03 -5.44 -18.40
C ALA A 17 -2.92 -6.36 -17.86
N LYS A 18 -3.30 -7.56 -17.40
CA LYS A 18 -2.38 -8.56 -16.82
C LYS A 18 -1.35 -9.09 -17.82
N ALA A 19 -1.59 -8.95 -19.12
CA ALA A 19 -0.66 -9.41 -20.15
C ALA A 19 0.48 -8.42 -20.45
N LEU A 20 0.37 -7.18 -19.98
CA LEU A 20 1.35 -6.13 -20.25
C LEU A 20 2.49 -6.16 -19.24
N ALA A 21 3.71 -5.95 -19.73
CA ALA A 21 4.83 -5.60 -18.87
C ALA A 21 4.73 -4.13 -18.41
N ASP A 22 5.43 -3.78 -17.33
CA ASP A 22 5.42 -2.44 -16.74
C ASP A 22 5.74 -1.32 -17.76
N HIS A 23 6.72 -1.54 -18.65
CA HIS A 23 7.08 -0.56 -19.68
C HIS A 23 5.97 -0.38 -20.72
N GLU A 24 5.16 -1.41 -20.97
CA GLU A 24 4.03 -1.33 -21.89
C GLU A 24 2.87 -0.57 -21.25
N LEU A 25 2.60 -0.78 -19.95
CA LEU A 25 1.63 0.01 -19.18
C LEU A 25 2.04 1.50 -19.16
N LEU A 26 3.32 1.76 -18.88
CA LEU A 26 3.85 3.11 -18.89
C LEU A 26 3.81 3.75 -20.28
N ALA A 27 4.03 2.98 -21.35
CA ALA A 27 3.91 3.48 -22.71
C ALA A 27 2.47 3.90 -23.07
N ILE A 28 1.47 3.18 -22.57
CA ILE A 28 0.06 3.56 -22.70
C ILE A 28 -0.19 4.87 -21.95
N PHE A 29 0.30 4.98 -20.72
CA PHE A 29 0.17 6.17 -19.88
C PHE A 29 0.82 7.42 -20.51
N LEU A 30 2.06 7.30 -20.98
CA LEU A 30 2.83 8.40 -21.59
C LEU A 30 2.30 8.80 -22.96
N ARG A 31 1.59 7.89 -23.66
CA ARG A 31 0.96 8.04 -24.98
C ARG A 31 1.92 8.26 -26.15
N THR A 32 2.94 9.08 -25.99
CA THR A 32 3.89 9.48 -27.03
C THR A 32 5.31 9.55 -26.49
N GLY A 33 6.29 9.30 -27.36
CA GLY A 33 7.70 9.50 -27.03
C GLY A 33 8.13 10.96 -27.20
N THR A 34 9.44 11.17 -27.23
CA THR A 34 10.03 12.46 -27.57
C THR A 34 10.71 12.40 -28.94
N LYS A 35 11.16 13.55 -29.46
CA LYS A 35 11.91 13.58 -30.72
C LYS A 35 13.15 12.69 -30.62
N GLY A 36 13.19 11.64 -31.45
CA GLY A 36 14.29 10.67 -31.49
C GLY A 36 14.23 9.56 -30.43
N CYS A 37 13.16 9.47 -29.62
CA CYS A 37 12.97 8.38 -28.66
C CYS A 37 11.49 7.94 -28.65
N PRO A 38 11.14 6.82 -29.31
CA PRO A 38 9.79 6.26 -29.30
C PRO A 38 9.28 5.94 -27.90
N VAL A 39 7.95 5.93 -27.70
CA VAL A 39 7.33 5.82 -26.37
C VAL A 39 7.70 4.52 -25.62
N ILE A 40 7.90 3.41 -26.35
CA ILE A 40 8.31 2.13 -25.76
C ILE A 40 9.71 2.27 -25.14
N GLN A 41 10.66 2.77 -25.93
CA GLN A 41 12.03 3.00 -25.49
C GLN A 41 12.09 4.02 -24.35
N LEU A 42 11.31 5.10 -24.43
CA LEU A 42 11.20 6.08 -23.35
C LEU A 42 10.69 5.41 -22.07
N SER A 43 9.68 4.55 -22.14
CA SER A 43 9.11 3.87 -20.98
C SER A 43 10.10 2.91 -20.32
N GLU A 44 10.89 2.18 -21.11
CA GLU A 44 11.98 1.35 -20.60
C GLU A 44 13.06 2.19 -19.89
N GLN A 45 13.48 3.31 -20.51
CA GLN A 45 14.45 4.23 -19.90
C GLN A 45 13.93 4.83 -18.59
N VAL A 46 12.64 5.17 -18.52
CA VAL A 46 12.02 5.69 -17.31
C VAL A 46 12.07 4.64 -16.21
N LEU A 47 11.65 3.41 -16.48
CA LEU A 47 11.68 2.35 -15.48
C LEU A 47 13.10 2.00 -15.04
N GLN A 48 14.09 2.05 -15.95
CA GLN A 48 15.49 1.88 -15.58
C GLN A 48 15.99 3.01 -14.68
N HIS A 49 15.60 4.26 -14.95
CA HIS A 49 16.01 5.41 -14.15
C HIS A 49 15.44 5.37 -12.73
N PHE A 50 14.15 5.04 -12.57
CA PHE A 50 13.50 4.95 -11.26
C PHE A 50 13.67 3.58 -10.58
N GLY A 51 14.10 2.56 -11.31
CA GLY A 51 14.29 1.18 -10.85
C GLY A 51 13.00 0.36 -10.69
N SER A 52 11.86 1.00 -10.41
CA SER A 52 10.56 0.33 -10.31
C SER A 52 9.39 1.28 -10.56
N LEU A 53 8.22 0.74 -10.90
CA LEU A 53 6.96 1.50 -10.94
C LEU A 53 6.66 2.18 -9.60
N HIS A 54 6.99 1.53 -8.49
CA HIS A 54 6.76 2.09 -7.17
C HIS A 54 7.56 3.38 -6.94
N THR A 55 8.87 3.37 -7.24
CA THR A 55 9.70 4.58 -7.11
C THR A 55 9.26 5.67 -8.08
N LEU A 56 8.81 5.31 -9.29
CA LEU A 56 8.26 6.26 -10.26
C LEU A 56 6.99 6.95 -9.72
N LEU A 57 6.03 6.16 -9.19
CA LEU A 57 4.75 6.66 -8.68
C LEU A 57 4.89 7.51 -7.41
N SER A 58 5.96 7.31 -6.65
CA SER A 58 6.27 8.04 -5.40
C SER A 58 7.26 9.19 -5.59
N ALA A 59 7.77 9.41 -6.81
CA ALA A 59 8.72 10.47 -7.10
C ALA A 59 8.11 11.87 -6.88
N ASN A 60 8.89 12.77 -6.27
CA ASN A 60 8.50 14.18 -6.17
C ASN A 60 8.64 14.90 -7.52
N GLN A 61 7.97 16.06 -7.68
CA GLN A 61 7.93 16.81 -8.94
C GLN A 61 9.32 17.08 -9.52
N SER A 62 10.26 17.54 -8.70
CA SER A 62 11.61 17.91 -9.14
C SER A 62 12.37 16.71 -9.70
N SER A 63 12.36 15.59 -8.97
CA SER A 63 13.01 14.34 -9.40
C SER A 63 12.35 13.76 -10.64
N PHE A 64 11.02 13.78 -10.71
CA PHE A 64 10.26 13.30 -11.86
C PHE A 64 10.56 14.12 -13.13
N CYS A 65 10.53 15.45 -13.02
CA CYS A 65 10.71 16.35 -14.15
C CYS A 65 12.17 16.52 -14.59
N ALA A 66 13.13 16.00 -13.82
CA ALA A 66 14.54 16.03 -14.19
C ALA A 66 14.85 15.09 -15.36
N MET A 67 14.01 14.08 -15.59
CA MET A 67 14.22 13.13 -16.68
C MET A 67 13.69 13.65 -18.02
N LYS A 68 14.54 13.58 -19.06
CA LYS A 68 14.14 13.94 -20.42
C LYS A 68 12.96 13.10 -20.90
N GLY A 69 11.86 13.76 -21.25
CA GLY A 69 10.62 13.11 -21.69
C GLY A 69 9.55 12.99 -20.60
N LEU A 70 9.87 13.32 -19.36
CA LEU A 70 8.92 13.47 -18.26
C LEU A 70 8.81 14.94 -17.88
N GLY A 71 7.74 15.60 -18.32
CA GLY A 71 7.46 16.99 -17.98
C GLY A 71 6.38 17.14 -16.92
N ILE A 72 6.06 18.40 -16.63
CA ILE A 72 5.01 18.75 -15.67
C ILE A 72 3.65 18.14 -16.04
N THR A 73 3.34 18.01 -17.32
CA THR A 73 2.10 17.39 -17.81
C THR A 73 1.99 15.93 -17.39
N GLN A 74 3.07 15.15 -17.60
CA GLN A 74 3.12 13.74 -17.19
C GLN A 74 3.06 13.61 -15.67
N PHE A 75 3.71 14.53 -14.94
CA PHE A 75 3.65 14.53 -13.48
C PHE A 75 2.22 14.76 -12.96
N ILE A 76 1.51 15.78 -13.47
CA ILE A 76 0.11 16.06 -13.11
C ILE A 76 -0.77 14.84 -13.43
N GLN A 77 -0.60 14.22 -14.60
CA GLN A 77 -1.34 13.03 -15.00
C GLN A 77 -1.07 11.84 -14.06
N LEU A 78 0.18 11.68 -13.60
CA LEU A 78 0.57 10.62 -12.68
C LEU A 78 -0.10 10.83 -11.32
N GLN A 79 -0.02 12.05 -10.78
CA GLN A 79 -0.65 12.40 -9.51
C GLN A 79 -2.17 12.20 -9.58
N ALA A 80 -2.82 12.63 -10.67
CA ALA A 80 -4.24 12.39 -10.86
C ALA A 80 -4.59 10.89 -10.92
N THR A 81 -3.80 10.09 -11.63
CA THR A 81 -4.02 8.64 -11.73
C THR A 81 -3.82 7.96 -10.38
N THR A 82 -2.75 8.30 -9.66
CA THR A 82 -2.49 7.79 -8.31
C THR A 82 -3.61 8.15 -7.34
N GLU A 83 -4.08 9.40 -7.37
CA GLU A 83 -5.18 9.85 -6.50
C GLU A 83 -6.52 9.20 -6.87
N MET A 84 -6.83 9.02 -8.16
CA MET A 84 -8.00 8.27 -8.60
C MET A 84 -7.94 6.82 -8.13
N THR A 85 -6.79 6.16 -8.26
CA THR A 85 -6.58 4.80 -7.74
C THR A 85 -6.76 4.76 -6.23
N LYS A 86 -6.19 5.71 -5.48
CA LYS A 86 -6.39 5.81 -4.03
C LYS A 86 -7.86 5.98 -3.66
N ARG A 87 -8.60 6.83 -4.38
CA ARG A 87 -10.04 7.04 -4.14
C ARG A 87 -10.88 5.83 -4.53
N TYR A 88 -10.56 5.19 -5.65
CA TYR A 88 -11.20 3.95 -6.09
C TYR A 88 -11.00 2.86 -5.04
N LEU A 89 -9.75 2.61 -4.63
CA LEU A 89 -9.44 1.65 -3.57
C LEU A 89 -10.17 2.01 -2.28
N LYS A 90 -10.15 3.29 -1.87
CA LYS A 90 -10.89 3.77 -0.71
C LYS A 90 -12.41 3.50 -0.84
N GLN A 91 -13.01 3.72 -2.01
CA GLN A 91 -14.44 3.52 -2.26
C GLN A 91 -14.85 2.05 -2.36
N GLU A 92 -14.10 1.23 -3.10
CA GLU A 92 -14.26 -0.23 -3.13
C GLU A 92 -14.22 -0.76 -1.70
N MET A 93 -13.28 -0.25 -0.90
CA MET A 93 -13.21 -0.60 0.49
C MET A 93 -14.44 -0.14 1.26
N PHE A 94 -14.89 1.12 1.17
CA PHE A 94 -16.15 1.56 1.80
C PHE A 94 -17.39 0.76 1.39
N ASN A 95 -17.46 0.29 0.14
CA ASN A 95 -18.62 -0.44 -0.39
C ASN A 95 -18.54 -1.96 -0.14
N SER A 96 -17.35 -2.51 0.08
CA SER A 96 -17.14 -3.94 0.32
C SER A 96 -16.01 -4.15 1.34
N HIS A 97 -16.16 -3.65 2.56
CA HIS A 97 -15.25 -4.10 3.61
C HIS A 97 -15.66 -5.50 3.99
N ILE A 98 -15.10 -6.50 3.35
CA ILE A 98 -15.00 -7.81 3.96
C ILE A 98 -13.52 -8.18 3.81
N PHE A 99 -12.75 -8.02 4.89
CA PHE A 99 -11.35 -8.44 4.89
C PHE A 99 -11.29 -9.96 5.04
N HIS A 100 -11.50 -10.66 3.93
CA HIS A 100 -11.30 -12.12 3.83
C HIS A 100 -9.93 -12.50 3.25
N ASP A 101 -9.29 -11.57 2.53
CA ASP A 101 -8.06 -11.84 1.79
C ASP A 101 -6.90 -10.94 2.28
N PRO A 102 -5.78 -11.53 2.76
CA PRO A 102 -4.62 -10.79 3.23
C PRO A 102 -4.03 -9.83 2.19
N GLU A 103 -4.02 -10.18 0.89
CA GLU A 103 -3.46 -9.32 -0.16
C GLU A 103 -4.25 -8.02 -0.33
N THR A 104 -5.58 -8.10 -0.21
CA THR A 104 -6.45 -6.92 -0.21
C THR A 104 -6.14 -6.00 0.98
N VAL A 105 -5.88 -6.57 2.16
CA VAL A 105 -5.48 -5.81 3.35
C VAL A 105 -4.11 -5.16 3.15
N LYS A 106 -3.12 -5.91 2.64
CA LYS A 106 -1.77 -5.38 2.35
C LYS A 106 -1.83 -4.21 1.36
N LEU A 107 -2.59 -4.35 0.27
CA LEU A 107 -2.74 -3.28 -0.72
C LEU A 107 -3.31 -2.02 -0.08
N TYR A 108 -4.35 -2.17 0.75
CA TYR A 108 -4.92 -1.03 1.48
C TYR A 108 -3.92 -0.37 2.42
N LEU A 109 -3.29 -1.14 3.29
CA LEU A 109 -2.37 -0.61 4.30
C LEU A 109 -1.16 0.08 3.65
N ARG A 110 -0.70 -0.42 2.50
CA ARG A 110 0.31 0.27 1.68
C ARG A 110 -0.16 1.65 1.24
N THR A 111 -1.39 1.80 0.75
CA THR A 111 -1.90 3.13 0.37
C THR A 111 -1.99 4.11 1.54
N GLU A 112 -2.17 3.61 2.75
CA GLU A 112 -2.37 4.42 3.96
C GLU A 112 -1.08 4.75 4.71
N LEU A 113 -0.07 3.88 4.66
CA LEU A 113 1.09 3.94 5.56
C LEU A 113 2.44 3.99 4.83
N GLN A 114 2.53 3.55 3.57
CA GLN A 114 3.82 3.37 2.86
C GLN A 114 4.60 4.67 2.62
N HIS A 115 3.91 5.81 2.55
CA HIS A 115 4.52 7.13 2.29
C HIS A 115 4.67 7.99 3.55
N GLU A 116 4.40 7.42 4.72
CA GLU A 116 4.50 8.14 5.98
C GLU A 116 5.97 8.26 6.41
N GLU A 117 6.42 9.49 6.64
CA GLU A 117 7.82 9.79 7.02
C GLU A 117 8.11 9.43 8.49
N ARG A 118 7.05 9.23 9.28
CA ARG A 118 7.12 8.83 10.68
C ARG A 118 6.44 7.48 10.85
N GLU A 119 6.83 6.79 11.91
CA GLU A 119 6.23 5.53 12.31
C GLU A 119 4.80 5.78 12.82
N ILE A 120 3.82 5.14 12.19
CA ILE A 120 2.40 5.26 12.52
C ILE A 120 1.84 3.87 12.76
N PHE A 121 1.27 3.68 13.94
CA PHE A 121 0.53 2.47 14.29
C PHE A 121 -0.95 2.68 13.97
N MET A 122 -1.50 1.90 13.05
CA MET A 122 -2.89 1.92 12.66
C MET A 122 -3.64 0.72 13.23
N VAL A 123 -4.87 0.94 13.67
CA VAL A 123 -5.81 -0.13 14.04
C VAL A 123 -7.03 -0.05 13.14
N LEU A 124 -7.40 -1.18 12.56
CA LEU A 124 -8.66 -1.38 11.83
C LEU A 124 -9.62 -2.12 12.74
N PHE A 125 -10.77 -1.50 13.03
CA PHE A 125 -11.83 -2.05 13.88
C PHE A 125 -12.90 -2.68 12.99
N LEU A 126 -13.17 -3.97 13.19
CA LEU A 126 -14.00 -4.78 12.31
C LEU A 126 -15.22 -5.37 13.03
N ASP A 127 -16.32 -5.52 12.30
CA ASP A 127 -17.48 -6.27 12.78
C ASP A 127 -17.28 -7.79 12.65
N ASN A 128 -18.31 -8.57 13.03
CA ASN A 128 -18.27 -10.04 12.96
C ASN A 128 -18.17 -10.61 11.53
N GLN A 129 -18.48 -9.81 10.50
CA GLN A 129 -18.32 -10.17 9.09
C GLN A 129 -17.04 -9.58 8.49
N HIS A 130 -16.11 -9.15 9.36
CA HIS A 130 -14.82 -8.55 9.01
C HIS A 130 -14.98 -7.25 8.19
N ARG A 131 -16.06 -6.52 8.42
CA ARG A 131 -16.29 -5.21 7.80
C ARG A 131 -15.70 -4.11 8.65
N LEU A 132 -14.97 -3.19 8.02
CA LEU A 132 -14.37 -2.04 8.67
C LEU A 132 -15.46 -1.12 9.21
N ILE A 133 -15.50 -1.02 10.54
CA ILE A 133 -16.33 -0.06 11.26
C ILE A 133 -15.60 1.28 11.31
N LYS A 134 -14.33 1.24 11.71
CA LYS A 134 -13.49 2.41 11.96
C LYS A 134 -12.03 2.08 11.72
N LYS A 135 -11.22 3.08 11.39
CA LYS A 135 -9.77 3.01 11.50
C LYS A 135 -9.25 4.11 12.39
N GLU A 136 -8.16 3.85 13.09
CA GLU A 136 -7.51 4.84 13.94
C GLU A 136 -6.01 4.82 13.72
N ARG A 137 -5.39 6.02 13.74
CA ARG A 137 -3.95 6.23 13.59
C ARG A 137 -3.42 6.70 14.93
N LEU A 138 -2.56 5.88 15.53
CA LEU A 138 -1.83 6.13 16.75
C LEU A 138 -0.37 6.45 16.36
N PHE A 139 0.18 7.52 16.89
CA PHE A 139 1.55 7.91 16.57
C PHE A 139 2.53 7.14 17.43
N LEU A 140 3.55 6.53 16.82
CA LEU A 140 4.70 5.98 17.52
C LEU A 140 5.70 7.13 17.77
N GLY A 141 5.75 7.62 19.00
CA GLY A 141 6.66 8.72 19.38
C GLY A 141 8.12 8.30 19.23
N THR A 142 9.04 9.27 19.12
CA THR A 142 10.48 8.97 18.97
C THR A 142 11.18 8.64 20.29
N ILE A 143 11.98 7.56 20.24
CA ILE A 143 13.19 7.23 21.03
C ILE A 143 13.01 6.47 22.36
N ASN A 144 11.91 6.54 23.12
CA ASN A 144 11.80 5.73 24.35
C ASN A 144 10.35 5.34 24.68
N VAL A 145 10.05 4.03 24.61
CA VAL A 145 8.90 3.35 25.23
C VAL A 145 7.50 3.86 24.83
N SER A 146 6.87 3.14 23.89
CA SER A 146 5.43 2.80 23.82
C SER A 146 4.43 3.95 23.95
N SER A 147 4.11 4.62 22.84
CA SER A 147 2.90 5.45 22.71
C SER A 147 1.65 4.65 22.32
N VAL A 148 1.77 3.35 22.06
CA VAL A 148 0.63 2.46 21.83
C VAL A 148 0.23 1.81 23.14
N TYR A 149 -0.94 2.19 23.65
CA TYR A 149 -1.49 1.64 24.88
C TYR A 149 -2.61 0.65 24.55
N PRO A 150 -2.47 -0.65 24.86
CA PRO A 150 -3.50 -1.66 24.61
C PRO A 150 -4.87 -1.23 25.15
N ARG A 151 -4.92 -0.61 26.34
CA ARG A 151 -6.17 -0.12 26.94
C ARG A 151 -6.94 0.87 26.05
N GLU A 152 -6.26 1.74 25.30
CA GLU A 152 -6.93 2.72 24.43
C GLU A 152 -7.50 2.03 23.19
N ILE A 153 -6.77 1.03 22.66
CA ILE A 153 -7.25 0.18 21.57
C ILE A 153 -8.49 -0.60 22.02
N ILE A 154 -8.44 -1.25 23.18
CA ILE A 154 -9.57 -2.02 23.71
C ILE A 154 -10.77 -1.12 24.01
N LYS A 155 -10.54 0.04 24.64
CA LYS A 155 -11.60 1.02 24.90
C LYS A 155 -12.30 1.44 23.62
N GLU A 156 -11.55 1.74 22.57
CA GLU A 156 -12.13 2.12 21.28
C GLU A 156 -12.85 0.94 20.60
N ALA A 157 -12.28 -0.27 20.67
CA ALA A 157 -12.88 -1.47 20.12
C ALA A 157 -14.25 -1.75 20.76
N LEU A 158 -14.35 -1.62 22.08
CA LEU A 158 -15.61 -1.72 22.81
C LEU A 158 -16.57 -0.59 22.44
N TYR A 159 -16.08 0.65 22.36
CA TYR A 159 -16.90 1.82 22.02
C TYR A 159 -17.58 1.68 20.64
N CYS A 160 -16.87 1.16 19.65
CA CYS A 160 -17.40 0.95 18.31
C CYS A 160 -18.00 -0.45 18.06
N ASN A 161 -18.11 -1.29 19.09
CA ASN A 161 -18.58 -2.67 19.01
C ASN A 161 -17.81 -3.53 17.99
N ALA A 162 -16.48 -3.38 17.94
CA ALA A 162 -15.62 -4.20 17.12
C ALA A 162 -15.56 -5.64 17.65
N ALA A 163 -15.75 -6.61 16.76
CA ALA A 163 -15.58 -8.03 17.05
C ALA A 163 -14.18 -8.54 16.69
N ALA A 164 -13.46 -7.80 15.85
CA ALA A 164 -12.10 -8.14 15.46
C ALA A 164 -11.28 -6.89 15.13
N LEU A 165 -9.95 -7.03 15.18
CA LEU A 165 -8.98 -5.99 14.89
C LEU A 165 -7.95 -6.49 13.88
N ILE A 166 -7.50 -5.58 13.00
CA ILE A 166 -6.23 -5.74 12.27
C ILE A 166 -5.31 -4.62 12.73
N LEU A 167 -4.11 -4.99 13.15
CA LEU A 167 -3.06 -4.06 13.53
C LEU A 167 -2.16 -3.78 12.32
N ALA A 168 -1.60 -2.58 12.23
CA ALA A 168 -0.60 -2.28 11.22
C ALA A 168 0.35 -1.19 11.67
N HIS A 169 1.59 -1.18 11.19
CA HIS A 169 2.45 0.00 11.25
C HIS A 169 3.41 0.07 10.06
N ASN A 170 3.90 1.27 9.73
CA ASN A 170 4.99 1.41 8.75
C ASN A 170 6.35 1.47 9.43
N HIS A 171 7.38 0.95 8.75
CA HIS A 171 8.76 1.28 9.06
C HIS A 171 9.29 2.31 8.07
N PRO A 172 9.62 3.56 8.50
CA PRO A 172 10.23 4.56 7.61
C PRO A 172 11.56 4.12 7.00
N SER A 173 12.26 3.18 7.64
CA SER A 173 13.46 2.52 7.09
C SER A 173 13.18 1.74 5.79
N GLY A 174 11.91 1.37 5.55
CA GLY A 174 11.46 0.62 4.40
C GLY A 174 11.55 -0.89 4.54
N ILE A 175 12.09 -1.41 5.65
CA ILE A 175 12.24 -2.86 5.93
C ILE A 175 11.01 -3.33 6.70
N ALA A 176 10.29 -4.32 6.17
CA ALA A 176 9.04 -4.82 6.78
C ALA A 176 9.26 -5.89 7.86
N GLU A 177 10.49 -6.26 8.19
CA GLU A 177 10.80 -7.29 9.18
C GLU A 177 10.44 -6.82 10.61
N PRO A 178 9.75 -7.65 11.42
CA PRO A 178 9.35 -7.26 12.77
C PRO A 178 10.52 -7.20 13.75
N SER A 179 10.55 -6.14 14.56
CA SER A 179 11.43 -6.04 15.72
C SER A 179 10.86 -6.83 16.92
N TYR A 180 11.70 -7.04 17.94
CA TYR A 180 11.24 -7.60 19.22
C TYR A 180 10.17 -6.72 19.90
N SER A 181 10.25 -5.40 19.72
CA SER A 181 9.25 -4.47 20.25
C SER A 181 7.90 -4.72 19.59
N ASP A 182 7.87 -4.95 18.28
CA ASP A 182 6.64 -5.20 17.51
C ASP A 182 5.98 -6.49 17.97
N GLN A 183 6.76 -7.56 18.14
CA GLN A 183 6.26 -8.82 18.69
C GLN A 183 5.70 -8.64 20.11
N SER A 184 6.43 -7.93 20.98
CA SER A 184 6.00 -7.71 22.36
C SER A 184 4.71 -6.90 22.46
N ILE A 185 4.56 -5.82 21.69
CA ILE A 185 3.34 -5.00 21.72
C ILE A 185 2.17 -5.75 21.10
N THR A 186 2.39 -6.49 20.01
CA THR A 186 1.37 -7.34 19.38
C THR A 186 0.82 -8.34 20.39
N GLN A 187 1.71 -9.03 21.11
CA GLN A 187 1.34 -10.01 22.11
C GLN A 187 0.50 -9.37 23.23
N LYS A 188 0.92 -8.22 23.76
CA LYS A 188 0.16 -7.50 24.80
C LYS A 188 -1.23 -7.08 24.33
N ILE A 189 -1.35 -6.62 23.08
CA ILE A 189 -2.64 -6.25 22.49
C ILE A 189 -3.51 -7.49 22.31
N ARG A 190 -2.96 -8.59 21.80
CA ARG A 190 -3.64 -9.87 21.61
C ARG A 190 -4.23 -10.39 22.92
N GLU A 191 -3.41 -10.49 23.96
CA GLU A 191 -3.84 -10.94 25.29
C GLU A 191 -4.95 -10.03 25.86
N SER A 192 -4.81 -8.70 25.70
CA SER A 192 -5.81 -7.75 26.18
C SER A 192 -7.14 -7.85 25.43
N ALA A 193 -7.09 -8.11 24.12
CA ALA A 193 -8.26 -8.23 23.25
C ALA A 193 -8.98 -9.55 23.48
N GLU A 194 -8.24 -10.64 23.69
CA GLU A 194 -8.79 -11.98 23.96
C GLU A 194 -9.62 -12.01 25.24
N LEU A 195 -9.19 -11.31 26.30
CA LEU A 195 -9.95 -11.15 27.54
C LEU A 195 -11.32 -10.49 27.34
N MET A 196 -11.51 -9.75 26.24
CA MET A 196 -12.74 -9.06 25.87
C MET A 196 -13.45 -9.74 24.69
N GLU A 197 -13.02 -10.94 24.30
CA GLU A 197 -13.55 -11.71 23.16
C GLU A 197 -13.41 -10.99 21.80
N ILE A 198 -12.41 -10.12 21.66
CA ILE A 198 -12.10 -9.40 20.43
C ILE A 198 -10.92 -10.08 19.73
N ARG A 199 -11.11 -10.55 18.50
CA ARG A 199 -10.08 -11.29 17.75
C ARG A 199 -9.04 -10.35 17.14
N ILE A 200 -7.76 -10.67 17.25
CA ILE A 200 -6.73 -10.07 16.39
C ILE A 200 -6.61 -10.94 15.14
N LEU A 201 -7.02 -10.44 13.98
CA LEU A 201 -6.96 -11.22 12.72
C LEU A 201 -5.55 -11.23 12.13
N ASP A 202 -4.86 -10.10 12.20
CA ASP A 202 -3.48 -9.98 11.72
C ASP A 202 -2.79 -8.75 12.33
N HIS A 203 -1.47 -8.72 12.19
CA HIS A 203 -0.64 -7.54 12.34
C HIS A 203 0.27 -7.39 11.12
N PHE A 204 0.16 -6.26 10.42
CA PHE A 204 0.97 -5.96 9.25
C PHE A 204 2.08 -4.95 9.51
N ILE A 205 3.26 -5.18 8.92
CA ILE A 205 4.34 -4.19 8.86
C ILE A 205 4.52 -3.74 7.42
N VAL A 206 4.31 -2.45 7.17
CA VAL A 206 4.36 -1.84 5.85
C VAL A 206 5.76 -1.25 5.62
N GLY A 207 6.54 -1.90 4.74
CA GLY A 207 7.81 -1.39 4.25
C GLY A 207 7.67 -0.61 2.95
N LYS A 208 8.81 -0.22 2.36
CA LYS A 208 8.83 0.59 1.13
C LYS A 208 8.37 -0.21 -0.08
N ASN A 209 8.72 -1.50 -0.18
CA ASN A 209 8.34 -2.34 -1.32
C ASN A 209 7.56 -3.59 -0.91
N ASP A 210 7.52 -3.90 0.39
CA ASP A 210 7.02 -5.15 0.93
C ASP A 210 6.08 -4.90 2.11
N CYS A 211 5.28 -5.91 2.46
CA CYS A 211 4.36 -5.88 3.58
C CYS A 211 4.37 -7.23 4.30
N TYR A 212 4.83 -7.24 5.55
CA TYR A 212 4.89 -8.44 6.38
C TYR A 212 3.54 -8.68 7.05
N SER A 213 3.10 -9.94 7.14
CA SER A 213 1.92 -10.38 7.90
C SER A 213 2.36 -11.30 9.03
N PHE A 214 1.95 -11.00 10.26
CA PHE A 214 2.24 -11.87 11.40
C PHE A 214 1.49 -13.21 11.28
N ALA A 215 0.25 -13.19 10.79
CA ALA A 215 -0.55 -14.40 10.62
C ALA A 215 0.07 -15.36 9.60
N GLU A 216 0.54 -14.87 8.46
CA GLU A 216 1.22 -15.69 7.44
C GLU A 216 2.53 -16.33 7.95
N HIS A 217 3.14 -15.72 8.97
CA HIS A 217 4.40 -16.18 9.55
C HIS A 217 4.23 -16.87 10.91
N ASN A 218 2.99 -17.20 11.32
CA ASN A 218 2.66 -17.87 12.59
C ASN A 218 3.19 -17.14 13.85
N LEU A 219 3.13 -15.81 13.86
CA LEU A 219 3.51 -14.96 14.99
C LEU A 219 2.30 -14.41 15.78
N LEU A 220 1.10 -14.96 15.55
CA LEU A 220 -0.16 -14.57 16.18
C LEU A 220 -0.83 -15.70 16.96
#